data_AF-A0A526MBF5-F1
#
_entry.id   AF-A0A526MBF5-F1
#
_cell.length_a   1.000
_cell.length_b   1.000
_cell.length_c   1.000
_cell.angle_alpha   90.00
_cell.angle_beta   90.00
_cell.angle_gamma   90.00
#
_symmetry.space_group_name_H-M   'P 1'
#
loop_
_entity.id
_entity.type
_entity.pdbx_description
1 polymer ?
#
loop_
_entity_poly.entity_id
_entity_poly.type
_entity_poly.pdbx_seq_one_letter_code
_entity_poly.pdbx_strand_id
1 'polypeptide(L)'
;MGKIPTEAANEADELAAEEAARAAARALAIEINRFRAATWDRASTSFLAGGFVGPVISFMVAAKPWSLQDGLYMVLVTGICLIVALFLHHNGREMLTEAFK
;
A
#
# COMPACT_ATOMS: atom_id res chain seq x y z
N MET A 1 -3.25 -7.31 58.19
CA MET A 1 -2.03 -8.04 57.82
C MET A 1 -2.09 -8.27 56.32
N GLY A 2 -1.66 -7.27 55.54
CA GLY A 2 -1.68 -7.34 54.08
C GLY A 2 -0.54 -8.23 53.61
N LYS A 3 -0.84 -9.29 52.86
CA LYS A 3 0.19 -10.09 52.20
C LYS A 3 0.82 -9.20 51.13
N ILE A 4 2.08 -8.81 51.35
CA ILE A 4 2.88 -8.08 50.37
C ILE A 4 3.05 -9.02 49.17
N PRO A 5 2.71 -8.62 47.94
CA PRO A 5 2.96 -9.42 46.75
C PRO A 5 4.44 -9.80 46.70
N THR A 6 4.75 -11.09 46.53
CA THR A 6 6.12 -11.59 46.39
C THR A 6 6.77 -11.00 45.14
N GLU A 7 8.06 -10.66 45.18
CA GLU A 7 8.82 -10.14 44.03
C GLU A 7 8.60 -10.97 42.75
N ALA A 8 8.48 -12.30 42.88
CA ALA A 8 8.19 -13.20 41.76
C ALA A 8 6.83 -12.96 41.06
N ALA A 9 5.84 -12.40 41.77
CA ALA A 9 4.56 -12.01 41.16
C ALA A 9 4.70 -10.69 40.38
N ASN A 10 5.53 -9.76 40.88
CA ASN A 10 5.83 -8.52 40.17
C ASN A 10 6.67 -8.78 38.92
N GLU A 11 7.67 -9.67 38.96
CA GLU A 11 8.48 -10.04 37.79
C GLU A 11 7.65 -10.77 36.71
N ALA A 12 6.70 -11.62 37.11
CA ALA A 12 5.80 -12.29 36.18
C ALA A 12 4.82 -11.32 35.50
N ASP A 13 4.31 -10.33 36.24
CA ASP A 13 3.47 -9.26 35.70
C ASP A 13 4.27 -8.32 34.78
N GLU A 14 5.54 -8.05 35.08
CA GLU A 14 6.43 -7.24 34.23
C GLU A 14 6.77 -7.95 32.90
N LEU A 15 7.06 -9.26 32.95
CA LEU A 15 7.28 -10.09 31.76
C LEU A 15 6.00 -10.19 30.90
N ALA A 16 4.83 -10.35 31.52
CA ALA A 16 3.55 -10.37 30.80
C ALA A 16 3.21 -9.01 30.17
N ALA A 17 3.54 -7.90 30.85
CA ALA A 17 3.37 -6.55 30.32
C ALA A 17 4.32 -6.27 29.14
N GLU A 18 5.56 -6.73 29.19
CA GLU A 18 6.50 -6.64 28.07
C GLU A 18 6.05 -7.49 26.87
N GLU A 19 5.54 -8.70 27.09
CA GLU A 19 5.01 -9.55 26.02
C GLU A 19 3.76 -8.93 25.39
N ALA A 20 2.86 -8.36 26.19
CA ALA A 20 1.69 -7.63 25.71
C ALA A 20 2.10 -6.39 24.88
N ALA A 21 3.12 -5.65 25.31
CA ALA A 21 3.65 -4.52 24.57
C ALA A 21 4.28 -4.94 23.23
N ARG A 22 5.03 -6.05 23.20
CA ARG A 22 5.61 -6.61 21.96
C ARG A 22 4.51 -7.13 21.01
N ALA A 23 3.48 -7.77 21.54
CA ALA A 23 2.33 -8.24 20.75
C ALA A 23 1.54 -7.06 20.15
N ALA A 24 1.30 -6.01 20.95
CA ALA A 24 0.66 -4.78 20.48
C ALA A 24 1.50 -4.07 19.40
N ALA A 25 2.83 -4.01 19.57
CA ALA A 25 3.73 -3.44 18.57
C ALA A 25 3.71 -4.22 17.24
N ARG A 26 3.65 -5.56 17.29
CA ARG A 26 3.48 -6.40 16.10
C ARG A 26 2.14 -6.19 15.42
N ALA A 27 1.04 -6.13 16.18
CA ALA A 27 -0.28 -5.86 15.63
C ALA A 27 -0.35 -4.50 14.93
N LEU A 28 0.26 -3.47 15.51
CA LEU A 28 0.32 -2.12 14.95
C LEU A 28 1.19 -2.06 13.68
N ALA A 29 2.30 -2.80 13.63
CA ALA A 29 3.12 -2.93 12.43
C ALA A 29 2.35 -3.61 11.27
N ILE A 30 1.57 -4.65 11.57
CA ILE A 30 0.70 -5.33 10.60
C ILE A 30 -0.36 -4.36 10.04
N GLU A 31 -1.00 -3.58 10.91
CA GLU A 31 -2.00 -2.58 10.48
C GLU A 31 -1.40 -1.50 9.58
N ILE A 32 -0.25 -0.92 9.97
CA ILE A 32 0.43 0.11 9.16
C ILE A 32 0.78 -0.44 7.77
N ASN A 33 1.33 -1.65 7.71
CA ASN A 33 1.69 -2.27 6.43
C ASN A 33 0.46 -2.58 5.57
N ARG A 34 -0.67 -2.92 6.19
CA ARG A 34 -1.95 -3.09 5.49
C ARG A 34 -2.46 -1.78 4.89
N PHE A 35 -2.37 -0.66 5.62
CA PHE A 35 -2.71 0.67 5.11
C PHE A 35 -1.78 1.11 3.97
N ARG A 36 -0.47 0.85 4.09
CA ARG A 36 0.50 1.12 3.02
C ARG A 36 0.15 0.34 1.76
N ALA A 37 -0.10 -0.96 1.87
CA ALA A 37 -0.49 -1.78 0.73
C ALA A 37 -1.79 -1.31 0.06
N ALA A 38 -2.81 -0.95 0.83
CA ALA A 38 -4.05 -0.39 0.30
C ALA A 38 -3.82 0.96 -0.42
N THR A 39 -2.86 1.76 0.05
CA THR A 39 -2.46 3.02 -0.60
C THR A 39 -1.76 2.77 -1.93
N TRP A 40 -0.83 1.80 -1.97
CA TRP A 40 -0.15 1.38 -3.20
C TRP A 40 -1.12 0.83 -4.25
N ASP A 41 -2.14 0.08 -3.83
CA ASP A 41 -3.16 -0.47 -4.73
C ASP A 41 -4.13 0.62 -5.25
N ARG A 42 -4.48 1.60 -4.42
CA ARG A 42 -5.20 2.80 -4.89
C ARG A 42 -4.37 3.62 -5.87
N ALA A 43 -3.07 3.75 -5.64
CA ALA A 43 -2.17 4.44 -6.54
C ALA A 43 -2.03 3.70 -7.89
N SER A 44 -1.91 2.37 -7.90
CA SER A 44 -1.85 1.60 -9.15
C SER A 44 -3.13 1.78 -9.98
N THR A 45 -4.29 1.78 -9.32
CA THR A 45 -5.60 2.00 -9.96
C THR A 45 -5.72 3.41 -10.54
N SER A 46 -5.20 4.43 -9.84
CA SER A 46 -5.22 5.82 -10.36
C SER A 46 -4.29 6.01 -11.56
N PHE A 47 -3.15 5.33 -11.61
CA PHE A 47 -2.27 5.33 -12.78
C PHE A 47 -2.93 4.65 -13.99
N LEU A 48 -3.62 3.52 -13.79
CA LEU A 48 -4.38 2.86 -14.85
C LEU A 48 -5.49 3.77 -15.40
N ALA A 49 -6.26 4.39 -14.49
CA ALA A 49 -7.33 5.31 -14.89
C ALA A 49 -6.77 6.57 -15.58
N GLY A 50 -5.73 7.19 -15.02
CA GLY A 50 -5.11 8.39 -15.60
C GLY A 50 -4.45 8.15 -16.96
N GLY A 51 -3.80 6.99 -17.14
CA GLY A 51 -3.19 6.57 -18.40
C GLY A 51 -4.19 6.33 -19.53
N PHE A 52 -5.47 6.12 -19.21
CA PHE A 52 -6.53 5.96 -20.19
C PHE A 52 -7.33 7.26 -20.37
N VAL A 53 -7.71 7.92 -19.28
CA VAL A 53 -8.57 9.11 -19.29
C VAL A 53 -7.81 10.35 -19.77
N GLY A 54 -6.55 10.53 -19.38
CA GLY A 54 -5.75 11.70 -19.73
C GLY A 54 -5.64 11.92 -21.25
N PRO A 55 -5.21 10.91 -22.03
CA PRO A 55 -5.15 11.02 -23.48
C PRO A 55 -6.51 11.25 -24.15
N VAL A 56 -7.60 10.64 -23.63
CA VAL A 56 -8.97 10.88 -24.13
C VAL A 56 -9.39 12.33 -23.94
N ILE A 57 -9.19 12.90 -22.75
CA ILE A 57 -9.54 14.30 -22.46
C ILE A 57 -8.69 15.24 -23.32
N SER A 58 -7.38 14.98 -23.43
CA SER A 58 -6.49 15.79 -24.27
C SER A 58 -6.95 15.82 -25.73
N PHE A 59 -7.41 14.68 -26.25
CA PHE A 59 -7.98 14.59 -27.59
C PHE A 59 -9.27 15.40 -27.74
N MET A 60 -10.22 15.27 -26.81
CA MET A 60 -11.49 16.02 -26.82
C MET A 60 -11.24 17.54 -26.77
N VAL A 61 -10.30 17.99 -25.94
CA VAL A 61 -9.95 19.42 -25.80
C VAL A 61 -9.26 19.96 -27.06
N ALA A 62 -8.40 19.17 -27.70
CA ALA A 62 -7.67 19.59 -28.89
C ALA A 62 -8.52 19.63 -30.17
N ALA A 63 -9.74 19.09 -30.16
CA ALA A 63 -10.69 19.06 -31.29
C ALA A 63 -10.08 18.61 -32.64
N LYS A 64 -9.02 17.81 -32.59
CA LYS A 64 -8.27 17.34 -33.76
C LYS A 64 -8.81 15.97 -34.21
N PRO A 65 -8.76 15.64 -35.52
CA PRO A 65 -9.09 14.30 -35.98
C PRO A 65 -8.07 13.28 -35.47
N TRP A 66 -8.53 12.06 -35.14
CA TRP A 66 -7.69 11.01 -34.59
C TRP A 66 -6.69 10.52 -35.65
N SER A 67 -5.40 10.67 -35.38
CA SER A 67 -4.34 10.20 -36.26
C SER A 67 -3.72 8.89 -35.77
N LEU A 68 -3.00 8.20 -36.66
CA LEU A 68 -2.24 6.99 -36.30
C LEU A 68 -1.17 7.28 -35.23
N GLN A 69 -0.61 8.49 -35.25
CA GLN A 69 0.39 8.96 -34.30
C GLN A 69 -0.22 9.16 -32.91
N ASP A 70 -1.46 9.65 -32.82
CA ASP A 70 -2.20 9.76 -31.55
C ASP A 70 -2.48 8.39 -30.94
N GLY A 71 -2.81 7.40 -31.77
CA GLY A 71 -2.94 6.00 -31.33
C GLY A 71 -1.64 5.46 -30.75
N LEU A 72 -0.50 5.73 -31.40
CA LEU A 72 0.82 5.32 -30.90
C LEU A 72 1.14 6.01 -29.56
N TYR A 73 0.87 7.31 -29.43
CA TYR A 73 1.04 8.05 -28.18
C TYR A 73 0.17 7.49 -27.05
N MET A 74 -1.10 7.14 -27.35
CA MET A 74 -1.99 6.54 -26.37
C MET A 74 -1.44 5.21 -25.85
N VAL A 75 -1.03 4.32 -26.76
CA VAL A 75 -0.45 3.02 -26.39
C VAL A 75 0.81 3.21 -25.55
N LEU A 76 1.65 4.19 -25.88
CA LEU A 76 2.88 4.50 -25.14
C LEU A 76 2.56 4.98 -23.71
N VAL A 77 1.65 5.95 -23.58
CA VAL A 77 1.23 6.50 -22.27
C VAL A 77 0.57 5.42 -21.42
N THR A 78 -0.39 4.69 -21.98
CA THR A 78 -1.07 3.60 -21.28
C THR A 78 -0.08 2.49 -20.90
N GLY A 79 0.90 2.16 -21.76
CA GLY A 79 1.96 1.21 -21.49
C GLY A 79 2.85 1.62 -20.32
N ILE A 80 3.28 2.88 -20.27
CA ILE A 80 4.06 3.42 -19.13
C ILE A 80 3.23 3.37 -17.85
N CYS A 81 1.96 3.79 -17.90
CA CYS A 81 1.06 3.73 -16.75
C CYS A 81 0.84 2.28 -16.26
N LEU A 82 0.75 1.32 -17.17
CA LEU A 82 0.68 -0.12 -16.85
C LEU A 82 1.94 -0.62 -16.14
N ILE A 83 3.12 -0.26 -16.63
CA ILE A 83 4.40 -0.65 -16.00
C ILE A 83 4.48 -0.10 -14.59
N VAL A 84 4.15 1.19 -14.40
CA VAL A 84 4.13 1.82 -13.07
C VAL A 84 3.08 1.16 -12.18
N ALA A 85 1.87 0.91 -12.67
CA ALA A 85 0.81 0.25 -11.90
C ALA A 85 1.23 -1.17 -11.45
N LEU A 86 1.86 -1.94 -12.33
CA LEU A 86 2.39 -3.27 -12.00
C LEU A 86 3.49 -3.20 -10.94
N PHE A 87 4.41 -2.22 -11.05
CA PHE A 87 5.43 -2.01 -10.05
C PHE A 87 4.83 -1.67 -8.68
N LEU A 88 3.87 -0.73 -8.63
CA LEU A 88 3.17 -0.34 -7.40
C LEU A 88 2.42 -1.52 -6.79
N HIS A 89 1.74 -2.32 -7.62
CA HIS A 89 1.02 -3.51 -7.17
C HIS A 89 1.97 -4.60 -6.64
N HIS A 90 3.13 -4.80 -7.28
CA HIS A 90 4.14 -5.76 -6.82
C HIS A 90 4.73 -5.36 -5.47
N ASN A 91 5.16 -4.09 -5.33
CA ASN A 91 5.68 -3.56 -4.05
C ASN A 91 4.62 -3.62 -2.95
N GLY A 92 3.36 -3.29 -3.25
CA GLY A 92 2.26 -3.42 -2.30
C GLY A 92 2.05 -4.85 -1.82
N ARG A 93 2.18 -5.84 -2.71
CA ARG A 93 2.11 -7.28 -2.36
C ARG A 93 3.30 -7.75 -1.53
N GLU A 94 4.51 -7.29 -1.85
CA GLU A 94 5.71 -7.61 -1.06
C GLU A 94 5.57 -7.06 0.37
N MET A 95 5.13 -5.82 0.54
CA MET A 95 4.90 -5.24 1.87
C MET A 95 3.83 -5.99 2.69
N LEU A 96 2.77 -6.50 2.06
CA LEU A 96 1.83 -7.38 2.76
C LEU A 96 2.49 -8.70 3.15
N THR A 97 3.30 -9.28 2.26
CA THR A 97 3.97 -10.56 2.51
C THR A 97 4.99 -10.45 3.65
N GLU A 98 5.72 -9.34 3.74
CA GLU A 98 6.62 -9.06 4.87
C GLU A 98 5.86 -8.80 6.17
N ALA A 99 4.69 -8.17 6.12
CA ALA A 99 3.88 -7.93 7.31
C ALA A 99 3.28 -9.21 7.91
N PHE A 100 3.07 -10.25 7.10
CA PHE A 100 2.49 -11.53 7.53
C PHE A 100 3.53 -12.65 7.74
N LYS A 101 4.83 -12.35 7.60
CA LYS A 101 5.94 -13.25 7.98
C LYS A 101 6.35 -13.04 9.43
#